data_AF-K2CN01-F1
#
_entry.id   AF-K2CN01-F1
#
_cell.length_a   1.000
_cell.length_b   1.000
_cell.length_c   1.000
_cell.angle_alpha   90.00
_cell.angle_beta   90.00
_cell.angle_gamma   90.00
#
_symmetry.space_group_name_H-M   'P 1'
#
loop_
_entity.id
_entity.type
_entity.pdbx_description
1 polymer ?
#
loop_
_entity_poly.entity_id
_entity_poly.type
_entity_poly.pdbx_seq_one_letter_code
_entity_poly.pdbx_strand_id
1 'polypeptide(L)' 'FHSLEDRIVKDSFIDFKKRGLGTIITPKPVMSSEAEVLLNKRSKGAKLRIFEKL' A
#
# COMPACT_ATOMS: atom_id res chain seq x y z
N PHE A 1 9.16 -0.43 -7.88
CA PHE A 1 8.32 -0.85 -6.74
C PHE A 1 9.03 -1.94 -5.99
N HIS A 2 9.39 -1.71 -4.72
CA HIS A 2 10.25 -2.63 -3.98
C HIS A 2 9.57 -3.11 -2.69
N SER A 3 9.86 -4.35 -2.28
CA SER A 3 9.26 -4.92 -1.07
C SER A 3 9.74 -4.24 0.22
N LEU A 4 10.90 -3.60 0.22
CA LEU A 4 11.41 -2.83 1.36
C LEU A 4 10.59 -1.54 1.57
N GLU A 5 10.30 -0.81 0.50
CA GLU A 5 9.46 0.39 0.55
C GLU A 5 8.05 0.05 1.05
N ASP A 6 7.44 -1.02 0.54
CA ASP A 6 6.13 -1.48 1.00
C ASP A 6 6.11 -1.83 2.50
N ARG A 7 7.20 -2.44 2.99
CA ARG A 7 7.34 -2.76 4.42
C ARG A 7 7.38 -1.49 5.26
N ILE A 8 8.15 -0.48 4.85
CA ILE A 8 8.23 0.81 5.56
C ILE A 8 6.84 1.44 5.64
N VAL A 9 6.10 1.51 4.54
CA VAL A 9 4.73 2.09 4.52
C VAL A 9 3.79 1.29 5.43
N LYS A 10 3.83 -0.04 5.36
CA LYS A 10 3.02 -0.92 6.22
C LYS A 10 3.29 -0.64 7.70
N ASP A 11 4.56 -0.60 8.09
CA ASP A 11 4.95 -0.44 9.49
C ASP A 11 4.59 0.97 10.00
N SER A 12 4.75 2.02 9.19
CA SER A 12 4.28 3.37 9.51
C SER A 12 2.77 3.46 9.70
N PHE A 13 1.98 2.82 8.84
CA PHE A 13 0.51 2.82 8.99
C PHE A 13 0.05 2.09 10.26
N ILE A 14 0.74 1.00 10.62
CA ILE A 14 0.50 0.30 11.88
C ILE A 14 0.81 1.22 13.07
N ASP A 15 1.93 1.94 13.05
CA ASP A 15 2.26 2.94 14.07
C ASP A 15 1.20 4.04 14.17
N PHE A 16 0.77 4.60 13.05
CA PHE A 16 -0.23 5.66 13.03
C PHE A 16 -1.57 5.20 13.59
N LYS A 17 -2.01 3.99 13.23
CA LYS A 17 -3.21 3.38 13.81
C LYS A 17 -3.07 3.18 15.32
N LYS A 18 -1.92 2.70 15.81
CA LYS A 18 -1.65 2.53 17.25
C LYS A 18 -1.69 3.86 18.01
N ARG A 19 -1.26 4.94 17.37
CA ARG A 19 -1.30 6.30 17.92
C ARG A 19 -2.67 6.97 17.79
N GLY A 20 -3.68 6.29 17.24
CA GLY A 20 -5.03 6.81 17.07
C GLY A 20 -5.16 7.91 16.00
N LEU A 21 -4.21 8.00 15.05
CA LEU A 21 -4.19 9.05 14.04
C LEU A 21 -5.16 8.80 12.88
N GLY A 22 -5.86 7.67 12.86
CA GLY A 22 -6.74 7.26 11.78
C GLY A 22 -6.84 5.74 11.63
N THR A 23 -7.33 5.29 10.48
CA THR A 23 -7.60 3.88 10.21
C THR A 23 -6.91 3.38 8.93
N ILE A 24 -6.52 2.10 8.96
CA ILE A 24 -5.97 1.42 7.78
C ILE A 24 -7.15 0.88 6.98
N ILE A 25 -7.33 1.38 5.76
CA ILE A 25 -8.44 0.97 4.88
C ILE A 25 -8.09 -0.35 4.17
N THR A 26 -6.84 -0.51 3.74
CA THR A 26 -6.38 -1.70 2.99
C THR A 26 -5.47 -2.58 3.87
N PRO A 27 -5.97 -3.68 4.47
CA PRO A 27 -5.16 -4.56 5.31
C PRO A 27 -4.09 -5.32 4.52
N LYS A 28 -4.39 -5.67 3.27
CA LYS A 28 -3.42 -6.18 2.26
C LYS A 28 -3.22 -5.09 1.20
N PRO A 29 -2.01 -4.95 0.62
CA PRO A 29 -1.81 -3.99 -0.45
C PRO A 29 -2.67 -4.37 -1.66
N VAL A 30 -3.25 -3.37 -2.33
CA VAL A 30 -3.91 -3.58 -3.62
C VAL A 30 -2.81 -3.68 -4.68
N MET A 31 -2.81 -4.78 -5.41
CA MET A 31 -1.83 -5.08 -6.45
C MET A 31 -2.34 -4.59 -7.80
N SER A 32 -1.43 -4.28 -8.72
CA SER A 32 -1.79 -4.07 -10.12
C SER A 32 -2.38 -5.35 -10.74
N SER A 33 -3.38 -5.17 -11.60
CA SER A 33 -4.00 -6.29 -12.32
C SER A 33 -3.15 -6.72 -13.51
N GLU A 34 -3.36 -7.94 -14.01
CA GLU A 34 -2.63 -8.43 -15.20
C GLU A 34 -2.88 -7.54 -16.44
N ALA A 35 -4.13 -7.09 -16.64
CA ALA A 35 -4.49 -6.19 -17.72
C ALA A 35 -3.76 -4.84 -17.59
N GLU A 36 -3.64 -4.29 -16.38
CA GLU A 36 -2.90 -3.06 -16.12
C GLU A 36 -1.40 -3.22 -16.36
N VAL A 37 -0.82 -4.37 -15.99
CA VAL A 37 0.60 -4.67 -16.25
C VAL A 37 0.88 -4.82 -17.75
N LEU A 38 -0.08 -5.37 -18.50
CA LEU A 38 0.03 -5.51 -19.95
C LEU A 38 -0.03 -4.14 -20.65
N LEU A 39 -0.96 -3.27 -20.23
CA LEU A 39 -1.10 -1.91 -20.77
C LEU A 39 0.01 -0.96 -20.30
N ASN A 40 0.51 -1.15 -19.08
CA ASN A 40 1.55 -0.34 -18.47
C ASN A 40 2.55 -1.22 -17.70
N LYS A 41 3.63 -1.64 -18.36
CA LYS A 41 4.67 -2.47 -17.73
C LYS A 41 5.27 -1.85 -16.46
N ARG A 42 5.25 -0.52 -16.30
CA ARG A 42 5.78 0.13 -15.10
C ARG A 42 4.94 -0.18 -13.86
N SER A 43 3.67 -0.54 -14.00
CA SER A 43 2.78 -0.93 -12.89
C SER A 43 3.16 -2.30 -12.29
N LYS A 44 4.03 -3.08 -12.95
CA LYS A 44 4.44 -4.40 -12.46
C LYS A 44 5.05 -4.31 -11.05
N GLY A 45 4.38 -4.96 -10.09
CA GLY A 45 4.81 -5.00 -8.70
C GLY A 45 4.40 -3.79 -7.85
N ALA A 46 3.56 -2.89 -8.38
CA ALA A 46 2.91 -1.82 -7.64
C ALA A 46 2.11 -2.38 -6.46
N LYS A 47 2.17 -1.67 -5.33
CA LYS A 47 1.48 -2.02 -4.09
C LYS A 47 0.86 -0.74 -3.53
N LEU A 48 -0.46 -0.64 -3.58
CA LEU A 48 -1.19 0.50 -3.04
C LEU A 48 -1.62 0.19 -1.61
N ARG A 49 -1.35 1.13 -0.70
CA ARG A 49 -1.82 1.11 0.69
C ARG A 49 -2.53 2.41 0.99
N ILE A 50 -3.68 2.32 1.66
CA ILE A 50 -4.53 3.47 1.98
C ILE A 50 -4.70 3.57 3.50
N PHE A 51 -4.51 4.79 4.01
CA PHE A 51 -4.76 5.17 5.39
C PHE A 51 -5.65 6.42 5.38
N GLU A 52 -6.73 6.37 6.15
CA GLU A 52 -7.64 7.50 6.33
C GLU A 52 -7.31 8.16 7.67
N LYS A 53 -7.04 9.46 7.64
CA LYS A 53 -6.79 10.24 8.85
C LYS A 53 -8.10 10.55 9.56
N LEU A 54 -8.09 10.49 10.90
CA LEU A 54 -9.20 10.92 11.74
C LEU A 54 -9.40 12.44 11.72
#